data_AF-A0A8I1GRM9-F1
#
_entry.id   AF-A0A8I1GRM9-F1
#
_cell.length_a   1.000
_cell.length_b   1.000
_cell.length_c   1.000
_cell.angle_alpha   90.00
_cell.angle_beta   90.00
_cell.angle_gamma   90.00
#
_symmetry.space_group_name_H-M   'P 1'
#
loop_
_entity.id
_entity.type
_entity.pdbx_description
1 polymer ?
#
loop_
_entity_poly.entity_id
_entity_poly.type
_entity_poly.pdbx_seq_one_letter_code
_entity_poly.pdbx_strand_id
1 'polypeptide(L)'
;MNEKSKKNVRKILPVGLALGVLFSGIPLATPSTEYKVKADVDTFGTIITTFGSIYDAFLKEPFTAWLEEINAKTSYNNFFENITYKAPIFQKGEFGISVFDYYKDQNFSKKVKLAYPNGQVEFKTIKHGEQIRIKEAGTIVDLTPDEPQLSNHDLLYITQKQLDEGNTGVSLTNFKTYYLQSDDSSRINELGYKYLQKQFPNAYHNGIPDWGVDQNELFKKLPAEKQILGTSTSKTVEKDVLENYVNNDSNARSDFDDRLINIFAETNLTLEASVVIDAYGLPNNEIQQITPIKKGSNKVLIKSGPRYLTGKEDFPLLYSHLIGDSQALELVQIENNTSNEMQFHLINKDGAYLTHSHKHGIGFTTDKNNASNIRFMGKTNNEIDNWLKEWYPGK
;
A
#
# COMPACT_ATOMS: atom_id res chain seq x y z
N MET A 1 -1.65 -47.41 -40.96
CA MET A 1 -2.19 -47.03 -39.63
C MET A 1 -1.03 -47.09 -38.65
N ASN A 2 -0.42 -45.95 -38.30
CA ASN A 2 0.66 -45.85 -37.31
C ASN A 2 0.24 -44.85 -36.26
N GLU A 3 -0.29 -45.34 -35.13
CA GLU A 3 -0.63 -44.50 -33.98
C GLU A 3 0.63 -44.19 -33.17
N LYS A 4 0.97 -42.89 -33.11
CA LYS A 4 1.98 -42.35 -32.20
C LYS A 4 1.35 -42.17 -30.82
N SER A 5 1.75 -42.98 -29.84
CA SER A 5 1.40 -42.76 -28.43
C SER A 5 2.10 -41.50 -27.91
N LYS A 6 1.34 -40.44 -27.59
CA LYS A 6 1.85 -39.27 -26.87
C LYS A 6 2.15 -39.66 -25.42
N LYS A 7 3.43 -39.70 -25.03
CA LYS A 7 3.86 -39.72 -23.63
C LYS A 7 3.42 -38.41 -22.97
N ASN A 8 2.46 -38.50 -22.04
CA ASN A 8 2.12 -37.42 -21.12
C ASN A 8 3.27 -37.23 -20.13
N VAL A 9 4.19 -36.32 -20.43
CA VAL A 9 5.14 -35.80 -19.46
C VAL A 9 4.36 -34.87 -18.53
N ARG A 10 4.05 -35.33 -17.31
CA ARG A 10 3.59 -34.44 -16.23
C ARG A 10 4.69 -33.40 -16.03
N LYS A 11 4.40 -32.13 -16.33
CA LYS A 11 5.24 -31.00 -15.94
C LYS A 11 5.30 -30.97 -14.42
N ILE A 12 6.43 -31.39 -13.87
CA ILE A 12 6.76 -31.19 -12.46
C ILE A 12 7.21 -29.73 -12.35
N LEU A 13 6.37 -28.89 -11.76
CA LEU A 13 6.77 -27.56 -11.33
C LEU A 13 7.79 -27.74 -10.18
N PRO A 14 8.93 -27.02 -10.19
CA PRO A 14 9.88 -27.10 -9.09
C PRO A 14 9.21 -26.51 -7.84
N VAL A 15 8.86 -27.39 -6.90
CA VAL A 15 8.41 -27.01 -5.57
C VAL A 15 9.64 -26.47 -4.84
N GLY A 16 9.82 -25.15 -4.87
CA GLY A 16 10.72 -24.47 -3.95
C GLY A 16 10.17 -24.65 -2.54
N LEU A 17 10.72 -25.60 -1.79
CA LEU A 17 10.50 -25.74 -0.36
C LEU A 17 10.99 -24.45 0.31
N ALA A 18 10.06 -23.56 0.64
CA ALA A 18 10.31 -22.49 1.58
C ALA A 18 10.47 -23.13 2.97
N LEU A 19 11.71 -23.45 3.33
CA LEU A 19 12.11 -23.68 4.71
C LEU A 19 11.98 -22.35 5.46
N GLY A 20 10.75 -22.04 5.89
CA GLY A 20 10.52 -21.02 6.90
C GLY A 20 11.36 -21.37 8.11
N VAL A 21 12.08 -20.37 8.62
CA VAL A 21 12.92 -20.51 9.82
C VAL A 21 12.05 -21.11 10.93
N LEU A 22 12.42 -22.31 11.36
CA LEU A 22 11.88 -22.96 12.54
C LEU A 22 12.17 -22.03 13.73
N PHE A 23 11.12 -21.46 14.32
CA PHE A 23 11.19 -20.71 15.56
C PHE A 23 11.89 -21.59 16.61
N SER A 24 13.14 -21.27 16.91
CA SER A 24 13.97 -22.01 17.85
C SER A 24 13.45 -21.79 19.26
N GLY A 25 12.61 -22.70 19.75
CA GLY A 25 12.08 -22.65 21.11
C GLY A 25 11.02 -23.69 21.41
N ILE A 26 10.30 -24.19 20.39
CA ILE A 26 9.32 -25.26 20.57
C ILE A 26 9.89 -26.55 19.96
N PRO A 27 10.05 -27.65 20.72
CA PRO A 27 10.31 -28.97 20.15
C PRO A 27 9.01 -29.49 19.54
N LEU A 28 8.50 -28.80 18.52
CA LEU A 28 7.40 -29.30 17.70
C LEU A 28 8.05 -29.95 16.49
N ALA A 29 8.03 -31.28 16.46
CA ALA A 29 8.00 -32.01 15.20
C ALA A 29 6.72 -31.58 14.47
N THR A 30 6.76 -30.45 13.78
CA THR A 30 5.61 -29.87 13.09
C THR A 30 5.28 -30.71 11.86
N PRO A 31 4.00 -31.03 11.60
CA PRO A 31 3.59 -31.43 10.27
C PRO A 31 3.91 -30.26 9.33
N SER A 32 4.49 -30.57 8.16
CA SER A 32 4.83 -29.60 7.13
C SER A 32 3.68 -28.62 6.89
N THR A 33 3.87 -27.34 7.23
CA THR A 33 2.94 -26.27 6.86
C THR A 33 3.10 -26.00 5.37
N GLU A 34 2.42 -26.79 4.55
CA GLU A 34 2.40 -26.60 3.10
C GLU A 34 1.70 -25.26 2.79
N TYR A 35 2.46 -24.31 2.24
CA TYR A 35 1.94 -23.03 1.75
C TYR A 35 1.43 -23.21 0.32
N LYS A 36 0.25 -22.66 0.05
CA LYS A 36 -0.25 -22.62 -1.33
C LYS A 36 0.28 -21.37 -2.00
N VAL A 37 1.16 -21.58 -2.98
CA VAL A 37 1.61 -20.52 -3.89
C VAL A 37 0.57 -20.41 -5.00
N LYS A 38 -0.02 -19.23 -5.16
CA LYS A 38 -0.67 -18.91 -6.41
C LYS A 38 0.43 -18.47 -7.36
N ALA A 39 0.60 -19.20 -8.45
CA ALA A 39 1.51 -18.78 -9.52
C ALA A 39 1.02 -17.42 -10.02
N ASP A 40 1.67 -16.36 -9.57
CA ASP A 40 1.56 -15.06 -10.17
C ASP A 40 2.29 -15.12 -11.50
N VAL A 41 1.58 -14.83 -12.58
CA VAL A 41 2.12 -14.91 -13.94
C VAL A 41 3.02 -13.70 -14.22
N ASP A 42 2.95 -12.67 -13.37
CA ASP A 42 3.84 -11.51 -13.35
C ASP A 42 4.98 -11.71 -12.34
N THR A 43 6.06 -12.31 -12.84
CA THR A 43 7.33 -12.56 -12.17
C THR A 43 8.16 -11.29 -11.98
N PHE A 44 7.88 -10.49 -10.95
CA PHE A 44 8.81 -9.43 -10.52
C PHE A 44 8.81 -9.28 -9.00
N GLY A 45 9.84 -9.81 -8.34
CA GLY A 45 10.16 -9.54 -6.94
C GLY A 45 9.11 -9.92 -5.89
N THR A 46 7.88 -10.29 -6.27
CA THR A 46 6.75 -10.49 -5.36
C THR A 46 6.04 -11.81 -5.57
N ILE A 47 5.49 -12.37 -4.48
CA ILE A 47 4.72 -13.63 -4.51
C ILE A 47 3.53 -13.52 -3.58
N ILE A 48 2.33 -13.90 -4.06
CA ILE A 48 1.14 -14.07 -3.21
C ILE A 48 1.06 -15.51 -2.70
N THR A 49 0.93 -15.64 -1.38
CA THR A 49 0.89 -16.92 -0.66
C THR A 49 -0.20 -16.93 0.41
N THR A 50 -0.61 -18.11 0.85
CA THR A 50 -1.47 -18.26 2.04
C THR A 50 -0.64 -18.38 3.33
N PHE A 51 -1.28 -18.47 4.49
CA PHE A 51 -0.60 -18.59 5.79
C PHE A 51 -0.27 -20.04 6.18
N GLY A 52 -0.52 -21.00 5.29
CA GLY A 52 -0.29 -22.42 5.51
C GLY A 52 -1.53 -23.11 6.08
N SER A 53 -1.55 -24.44 5.99
CA SER A 53 -2.75 -25.27 6.22
C SER A 53 -3.47 -25.02 7.55
N ILE A 54 -2.75 -24.81 8.65
CA ILE A 54 -3.33 -24.58 9.99
C ILE A 54 -4.09 -23.25 10.04
N TYR A 55 -3.45 -22.17 9.60
CA TYR A 55 -4.10 -20.85 9.54
C TYR A 55 -5.21 -20.83 8.49
N ASP A 56 -5.00 -21.44 7.32
CA ASP A 56 -6.00 -21.51 6.25
C ASP A 56 -7.28 -22.24 6.72
N ALA A 57 -7.15 -23.27 7.56
CA ALA A 57 -8.28 -23.94 8.18
C ALA A 57 -8.96 -23.03 9.21
N PHE A 58 -8.17 -22.44 10.13
CA PHE A 58 -8.66 -21.52 11.14
C PHE A 58 -9.43 -20.34 10.54
N LEU A 59 -8.94 -19.75 9.45
CA LEU A 59 -9.54 -18.60 8.79
C LEU A 59 -10.87 -18.89 8.09
N LYS A 60 -11.21 -20.17 7.88
CA LYS A 60 -12.51 -20.59 7.32
C LYS A 60 -13.58 -20.84 8.39
N GLU A 61 -13.18 -21.02 9.64
CA GLU A 61 -14.14 -21.27 10.72
C GLU A 61 -14.88 -19.98 11.10
N PRO A 62 -16.23 -19.99 11.14
CA PRO A 62 -17.01 -18.80 11.47
C PRO A 62 -16.67 -18.29 12.88
N PHE A 63 -16.40 -16.98 12.99
CA PHE A 63 -15.83 -16.37 14.19
C PHE A 63 -16.86 -16.03 15.28
N THR A 64 -17.99 -16.74 15.34
CA THR A 64 -19.17 -16.34 16.12
C THR A 64 -19.02 -16.34 17.64
N ALA A 65 -17.90 -16.83 18.21
CA ALA A 65 -17.70 -16.95 19.66
C ALA A 65 -16.47 -16.19 20.22
N TRP A 66 -15.68 -15.49 19.39
CA TRP A 66 -14.36 -14.97 19.81
C TRP A 66 -14.12 -13.49 19.47
N LEU A 67 -15.18 -12.79 19.08
CA LEU A 67 -15.15 -11.41 18.57
C LEU A 67 -14.78 -10.40 19.66
N GLU A 68 -13.68 -9.69 19.44
CA GLU A 68 -13.19 -8.57 20.26
C GLU A 68 -13.35 -7.24 19.50
N GLU A 69 -14.58 -6.85 19.16
CA GLU A 69 -14.81 -5.79 18.16
C GLU A 69 -14.27 -4.44 18.61
N ILE A 70 -14.44 -4.12 19.90
CA ILE A 70 -13.89 -2.90 20.49
C ILE A 70 -12.37 -2.91 20.30
N ASN A 71 -11.69 -4.01 20.65
CA ASN A 71 -10.24 -4.10 20.49
C ASN A 71 -9.81 -4.07 19.01
N ALA A 72 -10.56 -4.72 18.11
CA ALA A 72 -10.31 -4.67 16.68
C ALA A 72 -10.36 -3.24 16.13
N LYS A 73 -11.24 -2.40 16.67
CA LYS A 73 -11.38 -0.99 16.28
C LYS A 73 -10.39 -0.07 16.99
N THR A 74 -10.11 -0.28 18.29
CA THR A 74 -9.40 0.71 19.11
C THR A 74 -8.02 0.26 19.58
N SER A 75 -7.79 -1.03 19.82
CA SER A 75 -6.55 -1.54 20.39
C SER A 75 -5.45 -1.70 19.33
N TYR A 76 -4.21 -1.42 19.72
CA TYR A 76 -3.00 -1.62 18.90
C TYR A 76 -2.01 -2.53 19.64
N ASN A 77 -2.51 -3.68 20.11
CA ASN A 77 -1.78 -4.59 20.99
C ASN A 77 -1.62 -5.96 20.33
N ASN A 78 -0.39 -6.47 20.33
CA ASN A 78 -0.06 -7.77 19.77
C ASN A 78 -0.66 -8.97 20.51
N PHE A 79 -1.25 -8.74 21.69
CA PHE A 79 -2.06 -9.72 22.39
C PHE A 79 -3.22 -10.27 21.55
N PHE A 80 -3.71 -9.47 20.61
CA PHE A 80 -4.88 -9.77 19.78
C PHE A 80 -4.52 -10.30 18.39
N GLU A 81 -3.28 -10.76 18.19
CA GLU A 81 -2.91 -11.49 16.97
C GLU A 81 -3.81 -12.72 16.79
N ASN A 82 -4.16 -13.04 15.54
CA ASN A 82 -5.10 -14.07 15.10
C ASN A 82 -6.57 -13.82 15.49
N ILE A 83 -6.87 -12.69 16.15
CA ILE A 83 -8.24 -12.23 16.44
C ILE A 83 -8.55 -10.95 15.67
N THR A 84 -7.66 -9.96 15.75
CA THR A 84 -7.87 -8.62 15.16
C THR A 84 -7.07 -8.40 13.89
N TYR A 85 -5.93 -9.08 13.77
CA TYR A 85 -5.04 -9.07 12.62
C TYR A 85 -4.29 -10.40 12.52
N LYS A 86 -3.64 -10.65 11.38
CA LYS A 86 -2.73 -11.79 11.22
C LYS A 86 -1.38 -11.25 10.76
N ALA A 87 -0.33 -11.47 11.55
CA ALA A 87 1.01 -11.09 11.12
C ALA A 87 1.42 -11.82 9.83
N PRO A 88 2.15 -11.16 8.91
CA PRO A 88 2.78 -11.87 7.80
C PRO A 88 3.84 -12.84 8.34
N ILE A 89 4.31 -13.75 7.50
CA ILE A 89 5.47 -14.56 7.85
C ILE A 89 6.70 -13.63 7.94
N PHE A 90 7.56 -13.79 8.94
CA PHE A 90 8.82 -13.05 8.99
C PHE A 90 9.92 -13.94 8.43
N GLN A 91 10.65 -13.46 7.41
CA GLN A 91 11.70 -14.23 6.76
C GLN A 91 12.77 -13.30 6.19
N LYS A 92 14.04 -13.64 6.43
CA LYS A 92 15.17 -12.94 5.80
C LYS A 92 15.07 -12.98 4.28
N GLY A 93 15.37 -11.85 3.67
CA GLY A 93 15.25 -11.58 2.24
C GLY A 93 13.84 -11.19 1.78
N GLU A 94 12.86 -11.09 2.69
CA GLU A 94 11.46 -10.84 2.31
C GLU A 94 10.75 -9.87 3.27
N PHE A 95 9.93 -8.99 2.72
CA PHE A 95 8.99 -8.14 3.45
C PHE A 95 7.55 -8.62 3.20
N GLY A 96 6.77 -8.81 4.26
CA GLY A 96 5.42 -9.36 4.16
C GLY A 96 4.33 -8.33 4.37
N ILE A 97 3.26 -8.39 3.55
CA ILE A 97 2.01 -7.68 3.80
C ILE A 97 0.87 -8.69 3.79
N SER A 98 0.20 -8.86 4.92
CA SER A 98 -0.95 -9.76 5.09
C SER A 98 -2.27 -9.02 4.98
N VAL A 99 -3.32 -9.73 4.57
CA VAL A 99 -4.71 -9.24 4.65
C VAL A 99 -5.53 -10.15 5.55
N PHE A 100 -6.17 -9.53 6.54
CA PHE A 100 -7.02 -10.21 7.50
C PHE A 100 -8.35 -9.46 7.63
N ASP A 101 -9.43 -10.22 7.57
CA ASP A 101 -10.78 -9.71 7.77
C ASP A 101 -11.22 -10.15 9.15
N TYR A 102 -11.60 -9.18 9.97
CA TYR A 102 -12.03 -9.41 11.34
C TYR A 102 -13.28 -10.29 11.42
N TYR A 103 -14.20 -10.16 10.45
CA TYR A 103 -15.40 -10.98 10.35
C TYR A 103 -15.18 -12.30 9.60
N LYS A 104 -13.94 -12.56 9.13
CA LYS A 104 -13.56 -13.68 8.27
C LYS A 104 -14.38 -13.78 6.98
N ASP A 105 -14.80 -12.64 6.43
CA ASP A 105 -15.41 -12.59 5.11
C ASP A 105 -14.39 -13.05 4.06
N GLN A 106 -14.68 -14.19 3.41
CA GLN A 106 -13.82 -14.77 2.39
C GLN A 106 -13.76 -13.94 1.09
N ASN A 107 -14.68 -12.98 0.94
CA ASN A 107 -14.69 -12.04 -0.18
C ASN A 107 -13.90 -10.75 0.12
N PHE A 108 -13.49 -10.54 1.37
CA PHE A 108 -12.70 -9.38 1.74
C PHE A 108 -11.35 -9.40 1.04
N SER A 109 -10.94 -8.24 0.55
CA SER A 109 -9.64 -8.03 -0.06
C SER A 109 -9.20 -6.60 0.10
N LYS A 110 -7.88 -6.38 -0.01
CA LYS A 110 -7.26 -5.06 -0.06
C LYS A 110 -6.42 -4.96 -1.32
N LYS A 111 -6.47 -3.77 -1.92
CA LYS A 111 -5.68 -3.42 -3.09
C LYS A 111 -4.45 -2.63 -2.61
N VAL A 112 -3.29 -2.98 -3.14
CA VAL A 112 -2.03 -2.25 -2.93
C VAL A 112 -1.45 -1.87 -4.29
N LYS A 113 -0.74 -0.75 -4.36
CA LYS A 113 0.02 -0.34 -5.55
C LYS A 113 1.50 -0.50 -5.26
N LEU A 114 2.24 -1.08 -6.19
CA LEU A 114 3.66 -1.37 -6.09
C LEU A 114 4.40 -0.65 -7.21
N ALA A 115 5.47 0.07 -6.88
CA ALA A 115 6.41 0.61 -7.85
C ALA A 115 7.80 0.04 -7.61
N TYR A 116 8.30 -0.70 -8.59
CA TYR A 116 9.60 -1.37 -8.53
C TYR A 116 10.74 -0.44 -8.96
N PRO A 117 12.00 -0.74 -8.57
CA PRO A 117 13.18 0.02 -8.99
C PRO A 117 13.36 0.11 -10.51
N ASN A 118 12.90 -0.89 -11.25
CA ASN A 118 12.97 -0.91 -12.72
C ASN A 118 11.98 0.05 -13.41
N GLY A 119 11.15 0.79 -12.64
CA GLY A 119 10.13 1.71 -13.15
C GLY A 119 8.77 1.08 -13.43
N GLN A 120 8.63 -0.25 -13.27
CA GLN A 120 7.35 -0.93 -13.41
C GLN A 120 6.43 -0.60 -12.24
N VAL A 121 5.15 -0.39 -12.54
CA VAL A 121 4.10 -0.12 -11.57
C VAL A 121 2.96 -1.10 -11.78
N GLU A 122 2.46 -1.70 -10.71
CA GLU A 122 1.32 -2.61 -10.77
C GLU A 122 0.40 -2.49 -9.56
N PHE A 123 -0.82 -3.00 -9.72
CA PHE A 123 -1.78 -3.15 -8.62
C PHE A 123 -1.92 -4.62 -8.28
N LYS A 124 -1.81 -4.95 -6.98
CA LYS A 124 -2.08 -6.30 -6.48
C LYS A 124 -3.30 -6.27 -5.56
N THR A 125 -4.16 -7.26 -5.71
CA THR A 125 -5.28 -7.51 -4.80
C THR A 125 -4.94 -8.70 -3.92
N ILE A 126 -4.91 -8.49 -2.61
CA ILE A 126 -4.60 -9.50 -1.60
C ILE A 126 -5.90 -9.83 -0.86
N LYS A 127 -6.31 -11.10 -0.85
CA LYS A 127 -7.56 -11.53 -0.20
C LYS A 127 -7.36 -11.85 1.27
N HIS A 128 -8.47 -11.94 2.01
CA HIS A 128 -8.48 -12.51 3.35
C HIS A 128 -7.72 -13.85 3.40
N GLY A 129 -6.75 -13.95 4.32
CA GLY A 129 -5.94 -15.16 4.48
C GLY A 129 -4.79 -15.29 3.50
N GLU A 130 -4.51 -14.24 2.72
CA GLU A 130 -3.34 -14.15 1.85
C GLU A 130 -2.34 -13.10 2.37
N GLN A 131 -1.12 -13.24 1.88
CA GLN A 131 -0.05 -12.27 2.04
C GLN A 131 0.74 -12.14 0.75
N ILE A 132 1.24 -10.94 0.49
CA ILE A 132 2.28 -10.70 -0.51
C ILE A 132 3.66 -10.74 0.16
N ARG A 133 4.64 -11.27 -0.56
CA ARG A 133 6.04 -11.39 -0.16
C ARG A 133 6.87 -10.54 -1.10
N ILE A 134 7.43 -9.42 -0.65
CA ILE A 134 8.29 -8.53 -1.44
C ILE A 134 9.74 -8.89 -1.20
N LYS A 135 10.49 -9.18 -2.27
CA LYS A 135 11.90 -9.61 -2.21
C LYS A 135 12.87 -8.64 -2.86
N GLU A 136 12.35 -7.60 -3.50
CA GLU A 136 13.14 -6.61 -4.23
C GLU A 136 13.26 -5.33 -3.41
N ALA A 137 14.49 -5.00 -3.02
CA ALA A 137 14.80 -3.75 -2.35
C ALA A 137 14.52 -2.56 -3.28
N GLY A 138 14.16 -1.43 -2.69
CA GLY A 138 13.73 -0.24 -3.39
C GLY A 138 12.31 -0.30 -3.91
N THR A 139 11.52 -1.33 -3.58
CA THR A 139 10.09 -1.33 -3.92
C THR A 139 9.35 -0.29 -3.06
N ILE A 140 8.57 0.58 -3.70
CA ILE A 140 7.63 1.48 -3.02
C ILE A 140 6.27 0.81 -3.00
N VAL A 141 5.67 0.76 -1.82
CA VAL A 141 4.34 0.21 -1.59
C VAL A 141 3.42 1.33 -1.16
N ASP A 142 2.28 1.43 -1.82
CA ASP A 142 1.15 2.24 -1.40
C ASP A 142 0.04 1.32 -0.89
N LEU A 143 -0.20 1.38 0.42
CA LEU A 143 -1.17 0.55 1.13
C LEU A 143 -2.61 1.08 1.00
N THR A 144 -2.79 2.32 0.55
CA THR A 144 -4.10 2.97 0.39
C THR A 144 -4.23 3.64 -0.99
N PRO A 145 -4.05 2.88 -2.09
CA PRO A 145 -3.90 3.45 -3.44
C PRO A 145 -5.16 4.10 -4.02
N ASP A 146 -6.31 3.88 -3.40
CA ASP A 146 -7.57 4.47 -3.83
C ASP A 146 -7.87 5.81 -3.12
N GLU A 147 -7.02 6.26 -2.18
CA GLU A 147 -7.15 7.55 -1.51
C GLU A 147 -7.18 8.70 -2.54
N PRO A 148 -8.03 9.73 -2.33
CA PRO A 148 -8.14 10.86 -3.25
C PRO A 148 -7.10 11.96 -2.98
N GLN A 149 -6.61 12.07 -1.75
CA GLN A 149 -5.61 13.06 -1.33
C GLN A 149 -4.26 12.38 -1.21
N LEU A 150 -3.21 12.98 -1.80
CA LEU A 150 -1.87 12.42 -1.82
C LEU A 150 -1.30 12.26 -0.40
N SER A 151 -1.67 13.15 0.53
CA SER A 151 -1.25 13.06 1.94
C SER A 151 -1.86 11.89 2.72
N ASN A 152 -2.97 11.32 2.25
CA ASN A 152 -3.62 10.18 2.91
C ASN A 152 -3.10 8.82 2.42
N HIS A 153 -2.22 8.81 1.40
CA HIS A 153 -1.58 7.60 0.95
C HIS A 153 -0.60 7.09 2.01
N ASP A 154 -0.74 5.82 2.38
CA ASP A 154 0.12 5.15 3.33
C ASP A 154 1.26 4.44 2.60
N LEU A 155 2.35 5.20 2.40
CA LEU A 155 3.51 4.76 1.64
C LEU A 155 4.57 4.10 2.53
N LEU A 156 5.20 3.05 2.00
CA LEU A 156 6.38 2.38 2.53
C LEU A 156 7.44 2.22 1.43
N TYR A 157 8.71 2.39 1.77
CA TYR A 157 9.83 2.07 0.89
C TYR A 157 10.63 0.92 1.50
N ILE A 158 10.72 -0.19 0.78
CA ILE A 158 11.33 -1.42 1.28
C ILE A 158 12.84 -1.38 1.04
N THR A 159 13.63 -1.16 2.08
CA THR A 159 15.10 -1.08 1.94
C THR A 159 15.75 -2.48 1.91
N GLN A 160 16.98 -2.56 1.39
CA GLN A 160 17.74 -3.82 1.46
C GLN A 160 17.97 -4.27 2.90
N LYS A 161 18.27 -3.33 3.81
CA LYS A 161 18.46 -3.63 5.23
C LYS A 161 17.20 -4.26 5.85
N GLN A 162 16.02 -3.74 5.51
CA GLN A 162 14.75 -4.27 5.99
C GLN A 162 14.50 -5.69 5.49
N LEU A 163 14.88 -5.99 4.24
CA LEU A 163 14.84 -7.35 3.69
C LEU A 163 15.86 -8.27 4.39
N ASP A 164 17.10 -7.83 4.56
CA ASP A 164 18.17 -8.62 5.18
C ASP A 164 17.83 -9.04 6.61
N GLU A 165 17.20 -8.14 7.37
CA GLU A 165 16.68 -8.43 8.70
C GLU A 165 15.43 -9.32 8.65
N GLY A 166 14.51 -9.06 7.71
CA GLY A 166 13.32 -9.88 7.48
C GLY A 166 12.36 -9.95 8.66
N ASN A 167 12.45 -8.98 9.57
CA ASN A 167 11.80 -8.96 10.88
C ASN A 167 10.66 -7.93 10.96
N THR A 168 10.32 -7.24 9.87
CA THR A 168 9.20 -6.29 9.84
C THR A 168 8.17 -6.65 8.78
N GLY A 169 6.94 -6.18 8.97
CA GLY A 169 5.86 -6.42 8.02
C GLY A 169 4.60 -5.64 8.36
N VAL A 170 3.56 -5.84 7.57
CA VAL A 170 2.28 -5.15 7.72
C VAL A 170 1.12 -6.12 7.70
N SER A 171 0.07 -5.86 8.48
CA SER A 171 -1.23 -6.50 8.34
C SER A 171 -2.31 -5.46 8.05
N LEU A 172 -2.98 -5.59 6.91
CA LEU A 172 -4.11 -4.78 6.50
C LEU A 172 -5.42 -5.42 6.97
N THR A 173 -6.29 -4.63 7.59
CA THR A 173 -7.56 -5.10 8.15
C THR A 173 -8.75 -4.22 7.75
N ASN A 174 -9.95 -4.55 8.24
CA ASN A 174 -11.15 -3.73 8.04
C ASN A 174 -10.99 -2.32 8.57
N PHE A 175 -10.41 -2.20 9.77
CA PHE A 175 -10.48 -0.98 10.57
C PHE A 175 -9.18 -0.19 10.59
N LYS A 176 -8.02 -0.86 10.47
CA LYS A 176 -6.71 -0.21 10.54
C LYS A 176 -5.60 -1.04 9.90
N THR A 177 -4.44 -0.39 9.76
CA THR A 177 -3.19 -1.01 9.34
C THR A 177 -2.34 -1.30 10.58
N TYR A 178 -1.85 -2.52 10.71
CA TYR A 178 -0.89 -2.90 11.76
C TYR A 178 0.52 -2.95 11.17
N TYR A 179 1.45 -2.16 11.70
CA TYR A 179 2.88 -2.27 11.45
C TYR A 179 3.48 -3.16 12.52
N LEU A 180 4.32 -4.10 12.08
CA LEU A 180 4.68 -5.25 12.89
C LEU A 180 6.19 -5.47 12.86
N GLN A 181 6.72 -5.92 14.00
CA GLN A 181 8.05 -6.51 14.13
C GLN A 181 7.90 -7.95 14.62
N SER A 182 8.78 -8.85 14.19
CA SER A 182 8.77 -10.24 14.64
C SER A 182 8.99 -10.33 16.16
N ASP A 183 8.28 -11.27 16.80
CA ASP A 183 8.41 -11.55 18.22
C ASP A 183 8.60 -13.05 18.46
N ASP A 184 9.78 -13.41 18.97
CA ASP A 184 10.15 -14.80 19.26
C ASP A 184 9.94 -15.15 20.75
N SER A 185 9.31 -14.27 21.53
CA SER A 185 9.12 -14.49 22.98
C SER A 185 8.15 -15.63 23.32
N SER A 186 7.53 -16.28 22.32
CA SER A 186 6.55 -17.36 22.49
C SER A 186 5.38 -16.98 23.43
N ARG A 187 4.98 -15.71 23.41
CA ARG A 187 3.92 -15.19 24.27
C ARG A 187 2.57 -15.77 23.86
N ILE A 188 1.77 -16.19 24.85
CA ILE A 188 0.40 -16.63 24.66
C ILE A 188 -0.47 -15.41 24.31
N ASN A 189 -1.20 -15.50 23.21
CA ASN A 189 -2.16 -14.48 22.78
C ASN A 189 -3.56 -14.73 23.38
N GLU A 190 -4.49 -13.81 23.15
CA GLU A 190 -5.86 -13.92 23.65
C GLU A 190 -6.56 -15.21 23.18
N LEU A 191 -6.30 -15.64 21.94
CA LEU A 191 -6.85 -16.89 21.41
C LEU A 191 -6.31 -18.12 22.15
N GLY A 192 -5.04 -18.09 22.56
CA GLY A 192 -4.41 -19.12 23.38
C GLY A 192 -5.07 -19.23 24.76
N TYR A 193 -5.30 -18.11 25.44
CA TYR A 193 -6.01 -18.09 26.72
C TYR A 193 -7.45 -18.60 26.60
N LYS A 194 -8.13 -18.21 25.52
CA LYS A 194 -9.46 -18.73 25.15
C LYS A 194 -9.46 -20.25 24.95
N TYR A 195 -8.44 -20.81 24.31
CA TYR A 195 -8.28 -22.26 24.19
C TYR A 195 -8.04 -22.94 25.53
N LEU A 196 -7.23 -22.35 26.41
CA LEU A 196 -6.99 -22.89 27.74
C LEU A 196 -8.27 -22.98 28.56
N GLN A 197 -9.05 -21.89 28.63
CA GLN A 197 -10.33 -21.86 29.37
C GLN A 197 -11.31 -22.90 28.83
N LYS A 198 -11.36 -23.09 27.51
CA LYS A 198 -12.26 -24.08 26.88
C LYS A 198 -11.81 -25.52 27.10
N GLN A 199 -10.50 -25.79 27.07
CA GLN A 199 -9.95 -27.15 27.20
C GLN A 199 -9.84 -27.59 28.66
N PHE A 200 -9.58 -26.65 29.57
CA PHE A 200 -9.34 -26.89 30.99
C PHE A 200 -10.28 -26.05 31.86
N PRO A 201 -11.62 -26.17 31.74
CA PRO A 201 -12.56 -25.30 32.44
C PRO A 201 -12.41 -25.37 33.98
N ASN A 202 -11.98 -26.52 34.51
CA ASN A 202 -11.78 -26.71 35.96
C ASN A 202 -10.50 -26.05 36.51
N ALA A 203 -9.65 -25.47 35.66
CA ALA A 203 -8.47 -24.71 36.08
C ALA A 203 -8.76 -23.20 36.16
N TYR A 204 -10.01 -22.81 35.91
CA TYR A 204 -10.43 -21.41 35.86
C TYR A 204 -11.73 -21.22 36.64
N HIS A 205 -11.78 -20.17 37.46
CA HIS A 205 -12.99 -19.69 38.11
C HIS A 205 -13.34 -18.30 37.54
N ASN A 206 -14.50 -18.18 36.89
CA ASN A 206 -14.95 -16.96 36.22
C ASN A 206 -13.93 -16.36 35.23
N GLY A 207 -13.21 -17.21 34.50
CA GLY A 207 -12.18 -16.81 33.53
C GLY A 207 -10.83 -16.46 34.14
N ILE A 208 -10.71 -16.47 35.46
CA ILE A 208 -9.45 -16.25 36.20
C ILE A 208 -8.84 -17.61 36.54
N PRO A 209 -7.52 -17.80 36.37
CA PRO A 209 -6.85 -19.05 36.76
C PRO A 209 -6.99 -19.31 38.26
N ASP A 210 -7.29 -20.56 38.63
CA ASP A 210 -7.29 -20.95 40.03
C ASP A 210 -5.89 -20.87 40.65
N TRP A 211 -5.83 -20.72 41.97
CA TRP A 211 -4.57 -20.63 42.69
C TRP A 211 -3.67 -21.86 42.42
N GLY A 212 -2.43 -21.61 42.00
CA GLY A 212 -1.45 -22.64 41.69
C GLY A 212 -1.52 -23.20 40.26
N VAL A 213 -2.44 -22.72 39.42
CA VAL A 213 -2.49 -23.08 38.00
C VAL A 213 -1.37 -22.40 37.23
N ASP A 214 -0.47 -23.20 36.64
CA ASP A 214 0.52 -22.72 35.67
C ASP A 214 -0.07 -22.80 34.25
N GLN A 215 -0.41 -21.63 33.71
CA GLN A 215 -0.99 -21.52 32.37
C GLN A 215 -0.01 -21.89 31.25
N ASN A 216 1.30 -21.73 31.45
CA ASN A 216 2.31 -22.12 30.46
C ASN A 216 2.39 -23.64 30.36
N GLU A 217 2.32 -24.34 31.49
CA GLU A 217 2.26 -25.81 31.53
C GLU A 217 0.96 -26.35 30.93
N LEU A 218 -0.17 -25.68 31.15
CA LEU A 218 -1.42 -26.05 30.47
C LEU A 218 -1.35 -25.79 28.97
N PHE A 219 -0.70 -24.72 28.54
CA PHE A 219 -0.56 -24.38 27.12
C PHE A 219 0.21 -25.44 26.35
N LYS A 220 1.31 -25.96 26.93
CA LYS A 220 2.07 -27.09 26.37
C LYS A 220 1.25 -28.37 26.19
N LYS A 221 0.14 -28.52 26.93
CA LYS A 221 -0.78 -29.67 26.84
C LYS A 221 -1.88 -29.49 25.79
N LEU A 222 -2.02 -28.32 25.18
CA LEU A 222 -2.97 -28.11 24.09
C LEU A 222 -2.51 -28.88 22.82
N PRO A 223 -3.44 -29.25 21.92
CA PRO A 223 -3.09 -29.70 20.56
C PRO A 223 -2.15 -28.72 19.85
N ALA A 224 -1.24 -29.23 19.03
CA ALA A 224 -0.23 -28.44 18.34
C ALA A 224 -0.83 -27.29 17.51
N GLU A 225 -1.96 -27.50 16.84
CA GLU A 225 -2.61 -26.43 16.07
C GLU A 225 -3.06 -25.27 16.98
N LYS A 226 -3.60 -25.58 18.16
CA LYS A 226 -4.03 -24.56 19.13
C LYS A 226 -2.85 -23.82 19.74
N GLN A 227 -1.71 -24.48 19.93
CA GLN A 227 -0.48 -23.81 20.37
C GLN A 227 0.02 -22.82 19.32
N ILE A 228 0.05 -23.23 18.03
CA ILE A 228 0.46 -22.36 16.92
C ILE A 228 -0.47 -21.14 16.79
N LEU A 229 -1.78 -21.36 16.81
CA LEU A 229 -2.77 -20.28 16.73
C LEU A 229 -2.76 -19.39 17.99
N GLY A 230 -2.46 -19.97 19.15
CA GLY A 230 -2.44 -19.32 20.45
C GLY A 230 -1.14 -18.60 20.81
N THR A 231 -0.16 -18.59 19.92
CA THR A 231 1.14 -17.91 20.12
C THR A 231 1.20 -16.64 19.27
N SER A 232 1.58 -15.51 19.87
CA SER A 232 1.92 -14.29 19.13
C SER A 232 3.24 -14.48 18.40
N THR A 233 3.30 -14.03 17.14
CA THR A 233 4.51 -14.06 16.31
C THR A 233 5.05 -12.65 16.02
N SER A 234 4.34 -11.63 16.51
CA SER A 234 4.64 -10.24 16.24
C SER A 234 4.49 -9.34 17.47
N LYS A 235 5.14 -8.18 17.43
CA LYS A 235 4.85 -6.98 18.20
C LYS A 235 4.25 -5.93 17.28
N THR A 236 3.27 -5.20 17.80
CA THR A 236 2.78 -3.98 17.16
C THR A 236 3.78 -2.87 17.41
N VAL A 237 4.15 -2.15 16.35
CA VAL A 237 5.07 -1.02 16.38
C VAL A 237 4.45 0.17 15.67
N GLU A 238 4.89 1.37 16.02
CA GLU A 238 4.52 2.56 15.28
C GLU A 238 5.11 2.53 13.86
N LYS A 239 4.47 3.26 12.94
CA LYS A 239 4.90 3.31 11.53
C LYS A 239 6.35 3.80 11.39
N ASP A 240 6.75 4.72 12.25
CA ASP A 240 8.08 5.32 12.27
C ASP A 240 9.20 4.27 12.38
N VAL A 241 8.97 3.14 13.06
CA VAL A 241 9.92 2.02 13.14
C VAL A 241 10.25 1.47 11.75
N LEU A 242 9.27 1.39 10.85
CA LEU A 242 9.47 0.96 9.47
C LEU A 242 10.03 2.11 8.62
N GLU A 243 9.54 3.34 8.79
CA GLU A 243 10.04 4.51 8.05
C GLU A 243 11.50 4.86 8.39
N ASN A 244 11.96 4.54 9.60
CA ASN A 244 13.34 4.75 10.04
C ASN A 244 14.36 3.98 9.19
N TYR A 245 13.97 2.92 8.48
CA TYR A 245 14.87 2.28 7.52
C TYR A 245 15.22 3.21 6.36
N VAL A 246 14.27 4.04 5.93
CA VAL A 246 14.40 4.99 4.82
C VAL A 246 14.98 6.30 5.32
N ASN A 247 14.45 6.82 6.43
CA ASN A 247 14.84 8.13 6.96
C ASN A 247 16.29 8.16 7.46
N ASN A 248 16.85 7.01 7.84
CA ASN A 248 18.26 6.89 8.25
C ASN A 248 19.22 6.56 7.08
N ASP A 249 18.71 6.39 5.86
CA ASP A 249 19.51 6.14 4.66
C ASP A 249 19.23 7.23 3.62
N SER A 250 20.17 8.15 3.44
CA SER A 250 20.01 9.28 2.52
C SER A 250 19.82 8.85 1.06
N ASN A 251 20.38 7.71 0.65
CA ASN A 251 20.22 7.20 -0.71
C ASN A 251 18.81 6.62 -0.89
N ALA A 252 18.34 5.83 0.08
CA ALA A 252 16.97 5.32 0.08
C ALA A 252 15.94 6.45 0.10
N ARG A 253 16.19 7.50 0.89
CA ARG A 253 15.33 8.68 0.96
C ARG A 253 15.28 9.43 -0.38
N SER A 254 16.42 9.67 -1.00
CA SER A 254 16.48 10.34 -2.31
C SER A 254 15.76 9.52 -3.38
N ASP A 255 16.02 8.21 -3.45
CA ASP A 255 15.36 7.32 -4.42
C ASP A 255 13.84 7.26 -4.19
N PHE A 256 13.40 7.24 -2.93
CA PHE A 256 11.99 7.34 -2.58
C PHE A 256 11.36 8.63 -3.11
N ASP A 257 11.94 9.79 -2.77
CA ASP A 257 11.41 11.10 -3.14
C ASP A 257 11.39 11.28 -4.68
N ASP A 258 12.43 10.84 -5.40
CA ASP A 258 12.51 10.93 -6.86
C ASP A 258 11.46 10.07 -7.57
N ARG A 259 11.10 8.92 -6.99
CA ARG A 259 10.19 7.94 -7.60
C ARG A 259 8.75 8.06 -7.11
N LEU A 260 8.43 8.97 -6.19
CA LEU A 260 7.06 9.23 -5.74
C LEU A 260 6.10 9.53 -6.90
N ILE A 261 6.58 10.16 -7.97
CA ILE A 261 5.76 10.43 -9.16
C ILE A 261 5.20 9.14 -9.79
N ASN A 262 5.92 8.02 -9.74
CA ASN A 262 5.45 6.75 -10.31
C ASN A 262 4.30 6.14 -9.50
N ILE A 263 4.19 6.50 -8.22
CA ILE A 263 3.06 6.11 -7.37
C ILE A 263 1.88 7.04 -7.57
N PHE A 264 2.12 8.35 -7.65
CA PHE A 264 1.04 9.33 -7.67
C PHE A 264 0.53 9.73 -9.05
N ALA A 265 1.22 9.37 -10.14
CA ALA A 265 0.91 9.88 -11.46
C ALA A 265 0.98 8.81 -12.56
N GLU A 266 0.20 9.02 -13.62
CA GLU A 266 0.21 8.24 -14.86
C GLU A 266 1.31 8.79 -15.77
N THR A 267 2.57 8.47 -15.46
CA THR A 267 3.75 9.05 -16.13
C THR A 267 3.82 8.74 -17.63
N ASN A 268 3.21 7.63 -18.07
CA ASN A 268 3.02 7.29 -19.48
C ASN A 268 2.08 8.24 -20.23
N LEU A 269 1.23 8.99 -19.50
CA LEU A 269 0.30 9.98 -20.03
C LEU A 269 0.85 11.41 -19.87
N THR A 270 2.16 11.59 -19.74
CA THR A 270 2.75 12.93 -19.62
C THR A 270 2.59 13.70 -20.94
N LEU A 271 1.94 14.86 -20.88
CA LEU A 271 1.84 15.80 -21.98
C LEU A 271 2.95 16.86 -21.84
N GLU A 272 3.83 16.95 -22.84
CA GLU A 272 4.81 18.03 -22.92
C GLU A 272 4.23 19.22 -23.70
N ALA A 273 4.02 20.35 -23.02
CA ALA A 273 3.49 21.56 -23.64
C ALA A 273 3.90 22.82 -22.86
N SER A 274 3.90 23.96 -23.53
CA SER A 274 4.07 25.25 -22.85
C SER A 274 2.72 25.71 -22.31
N VAL A 275 2.62 25.85 -20.99
CA VAL A 275 1.44 26.36 -20.29
C VAL A 275 1.41 27.88 -20.43
N VAL A 276 0.40 28.38 -21.12
CA VAL A 276 0.17 29.81 -21.33
C VAL A 276 -1.07 30.24 -20.58
N ILE A 277 -0.92 31.31 -19.81
CA ILE A 277 -1.93 31.97 -19.00
C ILE A 277 -2.32 33.25 -19.75
N ASP A 278 -3.50 33.26 -20.35
CA ASP A 278 -3.94 34.33 -21.25
C ASP A 278 -2.95 34.56 -22.41
N ALA A 279 -2.11 35.59 -22.34
CA ALA A 279 -1.07 35.90 -23.34
C ALA A 279 0.37 35.66 -22.84
N TYR A 280 0.55 35.18 -21.61
CA TYR A 280 1.84 35.07 -20.94
C TYR A 280 2.19 33.60 -20.63
N GLY A 281 3.45 33.21 -20.86
CA GLY A 281 3.94 31.91 -20.41
C GLY A 281 4.11 31.85 -18.90
N LEU A 282 4.20 30.63 -18.36
CA LEU A 282 4.74 30.44 -17.01
C LEU A 282 6.17 31.01 -16.91
N PRO A 283 6.60 31.42 -15.70
CA PRO A 283 7.98 31.85 -15.47
C PRO A 283 8.98 30.81 -16.02
N ASN A 284 10.07 31.31 -16.62
CA ASN A 284 11.18 30.55 -17.22
C ASN A 284 11.00 30.03 -18.66
N ASN A 285 9.84 30.20 -19.31
CA ASN A 285 9.60 29.80 -20.72
C ASN A 285 9.99 28.34 -21.07
N GLU A 286 10.06 27.46 -20.08
CA GLU A 286 10.36 26.05 -20.30
C GLU A 286 9.13 25.33 -20.88
N ILE A 287 9.34 24.20 -21.55
CA ILE A 287 8.25 23.25 -21.84
C ILE A 287 7.92 22.54 -20.53
N GLN A 288 6.66 22.55 -20.13
CA GLN A 288 6.21 21.85 -18.93
C GLN A 288 5.82 20.42 -19.25
N GLN A 289 5.99 19.55 -18.25
CA GLN A 289 5.43 18.20 -18.23
C GLN A 289 4.15 18.21 -17.40
N ILE A 290 3.00 18.03 -18.06
CA ILE A 290 1.70 17.93 -17.43
C ILE A 290 1.34 16.45 -17.30
N THR A 291 1.38 15.93 -16.08
CA THR A 291 1.15 14.50 -15.80
C THR A 291 -0.14 14.30 -15.02
N PRO A 292 -1.10 13.52 -15.52
CA PRO A 292 -2.29 13.14 -14.75
C PRO A 292 -1.95 12.38 -13.48
N ILE A 293 -2.68 12.62 -12.38
CA ILE A 293 -2.46 11.88 -11.12
C ILE A 293 -3.01 10.45 -11.23
N LYS A 294 -4.27 10.31 -11.63
CA LYS A 294 -4.88 8.99 -11.83
C LYS A 294 -6.00 9.06 -12.84
N LYS A 295 -6.23 7.94 -13.53
CA LYS A 295 -7.41 7.79 -14.38
C LYS A 295 -8.71 8.01 -13.59
N GLY A 296 -9.63 8.78 -14.17
CA GLY A 296 -10.89 9.22 -13.56
C GLY A 296 -10.77 10.43 -12.63
N SER A 297 -9.56 10.94 -12.37
CA SER A 297 -9.35 12.21 -11.68
C SER A 297 -9.26 13.36 -12.66
N ASN A 298 -9.59 14.58 -12.23
CA ASN A 298 -9.31 15.81 -12.96
C ASN A 298 -8.00 16.50 -12.49
N LYS A 299 -7.16 15.82 -11.70
CA LYS A 299 -5.94 16.41 -11.14
C LYS A 299 -4.70 16.07 -11.94
N VAL A 300 -3.80 17.06 -12.04
CA VAL A 300 -2.50 16.97 -12.73
C VAL A 300 -1.37 17.49 -11.84
N LEU A 301 -0.17 16.97 -12.08
CA LEU A 301 1.09 17.56 -11.67
C LEU A 301 1.66 18.34 -12.86
N ILE A 302 2.15 19.56 -12.62
CA ILE A 302 2.84 20.35 -13.64
C ILE A 302 4.29 20.52 -13.21
N LYS A 303 5.22 19.97 -13.98
CA LYS A 303 6.65 20.05 -13.72
C LYS A 303 7.32 21.02 -14.70
N SER A 304 8.11 21.95 -14.18
CA SER A 304 9.00 22.85 -14.94
C SER A 304 10.44 22.59 -14.47
N GLY A 305 11.27 22.10 -15.38
CA GLY A 305 12.62 21.64 -15.04
C GLY A 305 12.56 20.56 -13.94
N PRO A 306 13.31 20.69 -12.82
CA PRO A 306 13.32 19.71 -11.75
C PRO A 306 12.23 19.91 -10.68
N ARG A 307 11.29 20.86 -10.86
CA ARG A 307 10.34 21.25 -9.80
C ARG A 307 8.89 21.25 -10.26
N TYR A 308 8.00 20.93 -9.33
CA TYR A 308 6.56 20.92 -9.48
C TYR A 308 5.95 22.26 -9.10
N LEU A 309 5.02 22.72 -9.94
CA LEU A 309 4.26 23.94 -9.74
C LEU A 309 3.41 23.84 -8.47
N THR A 310 3.42 24.90 -7.68
CA THR A 310 2.59 25.01 -6.47
C THR A 310 2.35 26.47 -6.12
N GLY A 311 1.44 26.71 -5.20
CA GLY A 311 1.20 28.05 -4.68
C GLY A 311 -0.04 28.12 -3.82
N LYS A 312 -0.18 29.26 -3.16
CA LYS A 312 -1.31 29.62 -2.31
C LYS A 312 -1.71 31.06 -2.61
N GLU A 313 -2.93 31.41 -2.25
CA GLU A 313 -3.41 32.79 -2.35
C GLU A 313 -2.50 33.76 -1.57
N ASP A 314 -2.35 34.98 -2.10
CA ASP A 314 -1.52 36.07 -1.57
C ASP A 314 0.00 35.83 -1.61
N PHE A 315 0.48 34.74 -2.21
CA PHE A 315 1.91 34.49 -2.40
C PHE A 315 2.27 34.39 -3.89
N PRO A 316 3.51 34.71 -4.28
CA PRO A 316 3.96 34.45 -5.65
C PRO A 316 3.87 32.97 -5.98
N LEU A 317 3.80 32.65 -7.27
CA LEU A 317 3.88 31.27 -7.75
C LEU A 317 5.18 30.59 -7.26
N LEU A 318 5.07 29.36 -6.79
CA LEU A 318 6.18 28.61 -6.19
C LEU A 318 6.46 27.31 -6.95
N TYR A 319 7.65 26.76 -6.70
CA TYR A 319 8.12 25.52 -7.31
C TYR A 319 8.76 24.64 -6.23
N SER A 320 8.32 23.39 -6.13
CA SER A 320 8.73 22.43 -5.11
C SER A 320 9.46 21.24 -5.73
N HIS A 321 10.47 20.70 -5.05
CA HIS A 321 11.05 19.40 -5.42
C HIS A 321 10.22 18.22 -4.91
N LEU A 322 9.31 18.46 -3.96
CA LEU A 322 8.47 17.44 -3.34
C LEU A 322 7.06 17.45 -3.93
N ILE A 323 6.46 16.27 -4.00
CA ILE A 323 5.07 16.04 -4.42
C ILE A 323 4.21 15.86 -3.17
N GLY A 324 3.12 16.62 -3.09
CA GLY A 324 2.07 16.47 -2.10
C GLY A 324 0.78 17.14 -2.58
N ASP A 325 -0.20 17.29 -1.69
CA ASP A 325 -1.50 17.85 -2.06
C ASP A 325 -1.43 19.23 -2.72
N SER A 326 -0.47 20.06 -2.31
CA SER A 326 -0.28 21.40 -2.86
C SER A 326 0.23 21.42 -4.30
N GLN A 327 0.75 20.30 -4.81
CA GLN A 327 1.22 20.14 -6.20
C GLN A 327 0.16 19.45 -7.08
N ALA A 328 -0.86 18.85 -6.47
CA ALA A 328 -1.97 18.20 -7.16
C ALA A 328 -3.02 19.23 -7.59
N LEU A 329 -2.84 19.82 -8.77
CA LEU A 329 -3.71 20.88 -9.29
C LEU A 329 -4.91 20.29 -10.01
N GLU A 330 -6.11 20.80 -9.74
CA GLU A 330 -7.29 20.46 -10.52
C GLU A 330 -7.24 21.19 -11.87
N LEU A 331 -7.34 20.41 -12.94
CA LEU A 331 -7.49 20.88 -14.31
C LEU A 331 -8.99 20.85 -14.64
N VAL A 332 -9.56 22.00 -15.00
CA VAL A 332 -10.98 22.10 -15.35
C VAL A 332 -11.12 22.65 -16.75
N GLN A 333 -11.63 21.85 -17.69
CA GLN A 333 -11.93 22.34 -19.04
C GLN A 333 -13.06 23.37 -19.00
N ILE A 334 -12.89 24.48 -19.71
CA ILE A 334 -13.89 25.52 -19.90
C ILE A 334 -14.23 25.68 -21.39
N GLU A 335 -15.08 26.65 -21.73
CA GLU A 335 -15.42 26.96 -23.11
C GLU A 335 -14.17 27.30 -23.94
N ASN A 336 -14.18 26.94 -25.22
CA ASN A 336 -13.08 27.26 -26.13
C ASN A 336 -13.01 28.78 -26.37
N ASN A 337 -11.82 29.29 -26.71
CA ASN A 337 -11.67 30.70 -27.05
C ASN A 337 -12.33 31.05 -28.40
N THR A 338 -12.27 32.33 -28.77
CA THR A 338 -12.77 32.85 -30.07
C THR A 338 -12.09 32.22 -31.29
N SER A 339 -10.88 31.69 -31.13
CA SER A 339 -10.12 30.95 -32.14
C SER A 339 -10.40 29.44 -32.10
N ASN A 340 -11.40 29.04 -31.32
CA ASN A 340 -11.81 27.66 -31.06
C ASN A 340 -10.73 26.78 -30.41
N GLU A 341 -9.75 27.34 -29.70
CA GLU A 341 -8.74 26.59 -28.96
C GLU A 341 -9.29 26.14 -27.60
N MET A 342 -8.95 24.91 -27.17
CA MET A 342 -9.32 24.41 -25.84
C MET A 342 -8.68 25.21 -24.72
N GLN A 343 -9.47 25.53 -23.69
CA GLN A 343 -9.02 26.29 -22.53
C GLN A 343 -9.34 25.58 -21.22
N PHE A 344 -8.57 25.91 -20.19
CA PHE A 344 -8.67 25.31 -18.86
C PHE A 344 -8.51 26.34 -17.75
N HIS A 345 -9.06 26.02 -16.58
CA HIS A 345 -8.61 26.57 -15.31
C HIS A 345 -7.68 25.58 -14.61
N LEU A 346 -6.69 26.10 -13.89
CA LEU A 346 -5.89 25.36 -12.92
C LEU A 346 -6.24 25.85 -11.52
N ILE A 347 -6.60 24.93 -10.63
CA ILE A 347 -7.07 25.25 -9.28
C ILE A 347 -6.18 24.50 -8.29
N ASN A 348 -5.68 25.20 -7.26
CA ASN A 348 -4.89 24.56 -6.22
C ASN A 348 -5.77 23.84 -5.17
N LYS A 349 -5.14 23.16 -4.22
CA LYS A 349 -5.85 22.43 -3.15
C LYS A 349 -6.80 23.29 -2.28
N ASP A 350 -6.60 24.61 -2.27
CA ASP A 350 -7.38 25.56 -1.46
C ASP A 350 -8.56 26.14 -2.27
N GLY A 351 -8.77 25.70 -3.51
CA GLY A 351 -9.82 26.20 -4.40
C GLY A 351 -9.49 27.53 -5.08
N ALA A 352 -8.24 27.99 -5.01
CA ALA A 352 -7.79 29.21 -5.66
C ALA A 352 -7.37 28.92 -7.12
N TYR A 353 -7.72 29.82 -8.03
CA TYR A 353 -7.48 29.73 -9.46
C TYR A 353 -6.14 30.35 -9.82
N LEU A 354 -5.40 29.72 -10.72
CA LEU A 354 -4.19 30.32 -11.27
C LEU A 354 -4.59 31.55 -12.12
N THR A 355 -3.87 32.66 -11.91
CA THR A 355 -4.11 33.94 -12.57
C THR A 355 -2.81 34.65 -12.89
N HIS A 356 -2.80 35.43 -13.96
CA HIS A 356 -1.76 36.43 -14.26
C HIS A 356 -1.98 37.78 -13.57
N SER A 357 -3.18 38.01 -13.02
CA SER A 357 -3.61 39.25 -12.36
C SER A 357 -3.46 39.17 -10.85
N HIS A 358 -2.41 38.51 -10.36
CA HIS A 358 -2.10 38.45 -8.94
C HIS A 358 -1.25 39.67 -8.52
N LYS A 359 -1.26 40.04 -7.23
CA LYS A 359 -0.44 41.13 -6.66
C LYS A 359 1.07 40.99 -6.96
N HIS A 360 1.50 39.77 -7.28
CA HIS A 360 2.89 39.42 -7.58
C HIS A 360 3.10 38.94 -9.04
N GLY A 361 2.20 39.29 -9.95
CA GLY A 361 2.20 38.80 -11.33
C GLY A 361 1.43 37.49 -11.45
N ILE A 362 2.10 36.38 -11.75
CA ILE A 362 1.46 35.06 -11.82
C ILE A 362 1.35 34.46 -10.42
N GLY A 363 0.16 33.99 -10.04
CA GLY A 363 -0.11 33.40 -8.73
C GLY A 363 -1.51 32.78 -8.64
N PHE A 364 -1.90 32.33 -7.45
CA PHE A 364 -3.24 31.79 -7.20
C PHE A 364 -4.14 32.83 -6.52
N THR A 365 -5.42 32.89 -6.88
CA THR A 365 -6.41 33.82 -6.31
C THR A 365 -7.74 33.12 -6.04
N THR A 366 -8.44 33.46 -4.95
CA THR A 366 -9.82 32.98 -4.73
C THR A 366 -10.86 33.82 -5.47
N ASP A 367 -10.47 34.98 -6.02
CA ASP A 367 -11.35 35.78 -6.88
C ASP A 367 -11.53 35.12 -8.24
N LYS A 368 -12.65 34.41 -8.38
CA LYS A 368 -13.02 33.70 -9.60
C LYS A 368 -13.16 34.60 -10.83
N ASN A 369 -13.41 35.90 -10.64
CA ASN A 369 -13.50 36.84 -11.76
C ASN A 369 -12.13 37.09 -12.40
N ASN A 370 -11.07 36.81 -11.66
CA ASN A 370 -9.69 36.93 -12.12
C ASN A 370 -9.09 35.58 -12.53
N ALA A 371 -9.86 34.49 -12.60
CA ALA A 371 -9.36 33.22 -13.10
C ALA A 371 -8.84 33.39 -14.53
N SER A 372 -7.60 32.94 -14.78
CA SER A 372 -7.02 33.05 -16.11
C SER A 372 -7.36 31.84 -16.96
N ASN A 373 -7.52 32.07 -18.26
CA ASN A 373 -7.75 31.00 -19.21
C ASN A 373 -6.41 30.41 -19.65
N ILE A 374 -6.23 29.12 -19.37
CA ILE A 374 -4.98 28.42 -19.61
C ILE A 374 -5.06 27.61 -20.89
N ARG A 375 -3.97 27.62 -21.66
CA ARG A 375 -3.82 26.87 -22.91
C ARG A 375 -2.51 26.10 -22.91
N PHE A 376 -2.49 24.98 -23.63
CA PHE A 376 -1.29 24.17 -23.86
C PHE A 376 -0.74 24.47 -25.26
N MET A 377 0.18 25.43 -25.34
CA MET A 377 0.81 25.83 -26.59
C MET A 377 1.67 24.71 -27.17
N GLY A 378 1.68 24.61 -28.51
CA GLY A 378 2.36 23.53 -29.22
C GLY A 378 1.55 22.24 -29.32
N LYS A 379 0.29 22.24 -28.85
CA LYS A 379 -0.65 21.12 -28.98
C LYS A 379 -1.92 21.56 -29.70
N THR A 380 -2.41 20.71 -30.59
CA THR A 380 -3.71 20.89 -31.24
C THR A 380 -4.84 20.43 -30.33
N ASN A 381 -6.06 20.93 -30.57
CA ASN A 381 -7.24 20.47 -29.83
C ASN A 381 -7.44 18.95 -29.92
N ASN A 382 -7.13 18.33 -31.07
CA ASN A 382 -7.26 16.89 -31.24
C ASN A 382 -6.26 16.12 -30.37
N GLU A 383 -5.02 16.60 -30.24
CA GLU A 383 -4.04 16.00 -29.34
C GLU A 383 -4.47 16.12 -27.88
N ILE A 384 -4.95 17.30 -27.47
CA ILE A 384 -5.44 17.52 -26.10
C ILE A 384 -6.67 16.67 -25.82
N ASP A 385 -7.63 16.59 -26.75
CA ASP A 385 -8.85 15.79 -26.60
C ASP A 385 -8.54 14.30 -26.51
N ASN A 386 -7.66 13.79 -27.36
CA ASN A 386 -7.22 12.39 -27.30
C ASN A 386 -6.51 12.10 -25.98
N TRP A 387 -5.63 13.00 -25.53
CA TRP A 387 -4.97 12.89 -24.23
C TRP A 387 -5.98 12.86 -23.07
N LEU A 388 -6.96 13.76 -23.05
CA LEU A 388 -7.99 13.80 -22.01
C LEU A 388 -8.83 12.52 -21.98
N LYS A 389 -9.19 11.93 -23.14
CA LYS A 389 -9.97 10.68 -23.22
C LYS A 389 -9.30 9.48 -22.53
N GLU A 390 -7.98 9.50 -22.37
CA GLU A 390 -7.27 8.38 -21.75
C GLU A 390 -7.45 8.35 -20.22
N TRP A 391 -7.69 9.50 -19.58
CA TRP A 391 -7.67 9.63 -18.13
C TRP A 391 -8.71 10.58 -17.49
N TYR A 392 -9.14 11.64 -18.16
CA TYR A 392 -9.97 12.70 -17.57
C TYR A 392 -11.43 12.23 -17.36
N PRO A 393 -12.11 12.62 -16.27
CA PRO A 393 -13.46 12.18 -15.98
C PRO A 393 -14.47 12.65 -17.03
N GLY A 394 -15.30 11.73 -17.50
CA GLY A 394 -16.44 12.04 -18.39
C GLY A 394 -16.07 12.37 -19.84
N LYS A 395 -14.86 12.02 -20.28
CA LYS A 395 -14.38 12.18 -21.66
C LYS A 395 -14.35 10.88 -22.45
#